data_AF-A0A3D3V845-F1
#
_entry.id   AF-A0A3D3V845-F1
#
_cell.length_a   1.000
_cell.length_b   1.000
_cell.length_c   1.000
_cell.angle_alpha   90.00
_cell.angle_beta   90.00
_cell.angle_gamma   90.00
#
_symmetry.space_group_name_H-M   'P 1'
#
loop_
_entity.id
_entity.type
_entity.pdbx_description
1 polymer ?
#
loop_
_entity_poly.entity_id
_entity_poly.type
_entity_poly.pdbx_seq_one_letter_code
_entity_poly.pdbx_strand_id
1 'polypeptide(L)'
;MLQDKDRIFQNLYAQDDWRLKGAKRRGIWDNTKELIERGRETLVNEMKESGLRGRGGAGFPTGVKWSFMPSEEHRDERPHYLVVNADE
;
A
#
# COMPACT_ATOMS: atom_id res chain seq x y z
N MET A 1 -19.76 -15.66 -0.03
CA MET A 1 -18.80 -16.14 0.98
C MET A 1 -17.40 -15.77 0.49
N LEU A 2 -16.54 -15.22 1.36
CA LEU A 2 -15.17 -14.82 0.98
C LEU A 2 -14.32 -16.06 0.66
N GLN A 3 -13.69 -16.12 -0.51
CA GLN A 3 -12.78 -17.22 -0.85
C GLN A 3 -11.39 -16.94 -0.29
N ASP A 4 -10.62 -18.00 0.02
CA ASP A 4 -9.28 -17.82 0.58
C ASP A 4 -8.33 -17.07 -0.37
N LYS A 5 -8.48 -17.31 -1.69
CA LYS A 5 -7.74 -16.60 -2.74
C LYS A 5 -8.03 -15.10 -2.80
N ASP A 6 -9.17 -14.64 -2.27
CA ASP A 6 -9.55 -13.23 -2.25
C ASP A 6 -8.87 -12.48 -1.08
N ARG A 7 -8.20 -13.20 -0.17
CA ARG A 7 -7.51 -12.61 0.98
C ARG A 7 -6.17 -12.03 0.56
N ILE A 8 -5.91 -10.80 0.99
CA ILE A 8 -4.59 -10.16 0.87
C ILE A 8 -3.58 -10.80 1.84
N PHE A 9 -4.00 -11.13 3.07
CA PHE A 9 -3.13 -11.70 4.10
C PHE A 9 -3.17 -13.23 4.12
N GLN A 10 -2.44 -13.85 3.20
CA GLN A 10 -2.41 -15.32 3.06
C GLN A 10 -1.56 -16.04 4.14
N ASN A 11 -0.68 -15.33 4.85
CA ASN A 11 0.15 -15.91 5.92
C ASN A 11 -0.12 -15.27 7.29
N LEU A 12 -1.38 -14.89 7.57
CA LEU A 12 -1.76 -14.19 8.81
C LEU A 12 -1.41 -15.00 10.07
N TYR A 13 -1.55 -16.32 10.02
CA TYR A 13 -1.31 -17.22 11.15
C TYR A 13 0.09 -17.84 11.17
N ALA A 14 1.02 -17.33 10.35
CA ALA A 14 2.39 -17.81 10.23
C ALA A 14 2.51 -19.34 9.97
N GLN A 15 1.54 -19.91 9.24
CA GLN A 15 1.53 -21.34 8.86
C GLN A 15 2.57 -21.65 7.78
N ASP A 16 2.99 -20.64 7.00
CA ASP A 16 4.12 -20.69 6.08
C ASP A 16 5.25 -19.76 6.57
N ASP A 17 6.43 -19.87 5.96
CA ASP A 17 7.63 -19.12 6.31
C ASP A 17 7.37 -17.60 6.23
N TRP A 18 7.38 -16.93 7.38
CA TRP A 18 7.20 -15.48 7.51
C TRP A 18 8.47 -14.70 7.11
N ARG A 19 9.60 -15.37 6.90
CA ARG A 19 10.85 -14.74 6.47
C ARG A 19 10.79 -14.36 5.00
N LEU A 20 11.79 -13.59 4.56
CA LEU A 20 11.92 -13.11 3.19
C LEU A 20 11.83 -14.22 2.13
N LYS A 21 12.41 -15.40 2.40
CA LYS A 21 12.34 -16.54 1.46
C LYS A 21 10.90 -16.98 1.21
N GLY A 22 10.10 -17.14 2.27
CA GLY A 22 8.67 -17.43 2.13
C GLY A 22 7.87 -16.31 1.47
N ALA A 23 8.14 -15.06 1.84
CA ALA A 23 7.49 -13.90 1.22
C ALA A 23 7.72 -13.86 -0.31
N LYS A 24 8.95 -14.12 -0.75
CA LYS A 24 9.29 -14.24 -2.18
C LYS A 24 8.59 -15.42 -2.86
N ARG A 25 8.49 -16.60 -2.21
CA ARG A 25 7.75 -17.75 -2.77
C ARG A 25 6.26 -17.44 -2.97
N ARG A 26 5.66 -16.60 -2.13
CA ARG A 26 4.27 -16.14 -2.25
C ARG A 26 4.10 -14.94 -3.20
N GLY A 27 5.16 -14.52 -3.88
CA GLY A 27 5.11 -13.43 -4.86
C GLY A 27 4.97 -12.02 -4.27
N ILE A 28 5.17 -11.82 -2.96
CA ILE A 28 4.99 -10.51 -2.29
C ILE A 28 5.95 -9.44 -2.82
N TRP A 29 7.09 -9.85 -3.39
CA TRP A 29 8.10 -8.95 -3.95
C TRP A 29 8.05 -8.87 -5.48
N ASP A 30 7.12 -9.57 -6.11
CA ASP A 30 7.03 -9.64 -7.56
C ASP A 30 6.63 -8.28 -8.13
N ASN A 31 7.26 -7.89 -9.24
CA ASN A 31 7.00 -6.65 -9.97
C ASN A 31 7.11 -5.35 -9.16
N THR A 32 7.76 -5.37 -7.99
CA THR A 32 7.86 -4.19 -7.11
C THR A 32 8.61 -3.03 -7.76
N LYS A 33 9.59 -3.32 -8.62
CA LYS A 33 10.32 -2.30 -9.38
C LYS A 33 9.40 -1.63 -10.41
N GLU A 34 8.72 -2.43 -11.21
CA GLU A 34 7.79 -1.99 -12.24
C GLU A 34 6.64 -1.18 -11.64
N LEU A 35 6.16 -1.57 -10.44
CA LEU A 35 5.16 -0.79 -9.69
C LEU A 35 5.63 0.62 -9.36
N ILE A 36 6.90 0.79 -8.94
CA ILE A 36 7.48 2.11 -8.63
C ILE A 36 7.60 2.94 -9.92
N GLU A 37 8.00 2.32 -11.03
CA GLU A 37 8.19 2.98 -12.32
C GLU A 37 6.87 3.49 -12.95
N ARG A 38 5.70 2.98 -12.54
CA ARG A 38 4.39 3.51 -12.96
C ARG A 38 4.14 4.96 -12.57
N GLY A 39 4.88 5.48 -11.59
CA GLY A 39 4.85 6.87 -11.17
C GLY A 39 3.70 7.22 -10.21
N ARG A 40 3.91 8.32 -9.47
CA ARG A 40 3.03 8.81 -8.40
C ARG A 40 1.57 8.94 -8.84
N GLU A 41 1.31 9.69 -9.92
CA GLU A 41 -0.05 10.04 -10.32
C GLU A 41 -0.88 8.80 -10.67
N THR A 42 -0.29 7.86 -11.41
CA THR A 42 -0.92 6.57 -11.74
C THR A 42 -1.33 5.81 -10.48
N LEU A 43 -0.40 5.68 -9.52
CA LEU A 43 -0.65 4.93 -8.28
C LEU A 43 -1.68 5.63 -7.39
N VAL A 44 -1.65 6.96 -7.27
CA VAL A 44 -2.63 7.72 -6.49
C VAL A 44 -4.04 7.60 -7.09
N ASN A 45 -4.16 7.63 -8.42
CA ASN A 45 -5.45 7.48 -9.09
C ASN A 45 -6.01 6.06 -8.95
N GLU A 46 -5.20 5.02 -9.12
CA GLU A 46 -5.62 3.63 -8.84
C GLU A 46 -6.12 3.47 -7.39
N MET A 47 -5.47 4.13 -6.43
CA MET A 47 -5.90 4.10 -5.03
C MET A 47 -7.20 4.85 -4.79
N LYS A 48 -7.51 5.92 -5.55
CA LYS A 48 -8.82 6.57 -5.51
C LYS A 48 -9.89 5.63 -6.09
N GLU A 49 -9.61 4.99 -7.22
CA GLU A 49 -10.51 4.06 -7.90
C GLU A 49 -10.79 2.80 -7.08
N SER A 50 -9.81 2.31 -6.32
CA SER A 50 -9.96 1.15 -5.44
C SER A 50 -11.06 1.29 -4.37
N GLY A 51 -11.46 2.53 -4.06
CA GLY A 51 -12.40 2.82 -2.97
C GLY A 51 -11.83 2.54 -1.58
N LEU A 52 -10.52 2.32 -1.42
CA LEU A 52 -9.92 2.02 -0.12
C LEU A 52 -10.12 3.18 0.85
N ARG A 53 -10.68 2.87 2.02
CA ARG A 53 -10.87 3.81 3.14
C ARG A 53 -9.88 3.52 4.25
N GLY A 54 -9.50 4.55 5.00
CA GLY A 54 -8.55 4.47 6.10
C GLY A 54 -8.99 3.46 7.15
N ARG A 55 -8.06 2.57 7.56
CA ARG A 55 -8.33 1.44 8.46
C ARG A 55 -8.18 1.76 9.95
N GLY A 56 -7.74 2.96 10.31
CA GLY A 56 -7.71 3.44 11.70
C GLY A 56 -9.06 3.92 12.25
N GLY A 57 -10.18 3.32 11.82
CA GLY A 57 -11.53 3.64 12.31
C GLY A 57 -12.25 4.80 11.61
N ALA A 58 -11.58 5.92 11.32
CA ALA A 58 -12.22 7.12 10.75
C ALA A 58 -12.75 6.96 9.31
N GLY A 59 -12.22 5.99 8.55
CA GLY A 59 -12.73 5.67 7.22
C GLY A 59 -12.57 6.78 6.17
N PHE A 60 -11.61 7.69 6.31
CA PHE A 60 -11.34 8.71 5.28
C PHE A 60 -10.80 8.07 3.99
N PRO A 61 -11.20 8.51 2.76
CA PRO A 61 -10.71 7.92 1.51
C PRO A 61 -9.19 8.00 1.36
N THR A 62 -8.53 6.86 1.18
CA THR A 62 -7.06 6.74 1.24
C THR A 62 -6.39 7.45 0.06
N GLY A 63 -6.86 7.20 -1.17
CA GLY A 63 -6.31 7.85 -2.37
C GLY A 63 -6.46 9.38 -2.37
N VAL A 64 -7.57 9.89 -1.80
CA VAL A 64 -7.76 11.35 -1.62
C VAL A 64 -6.74 11.88 -0.62
N LYS A 65 -6.54 11.20 0.52
CA LYS A 65 -5.53 11.62 1.51
C LYS A 65 -4.12 11.66 0.91
N TRP A 66 -3.76 10.67 0.10
CA TRP A 66 -2.45 10.60 -0.56
C TRP A 66 -2.25 11.74 -1.56
N SER A 67 -3.32 12.18 -2.23
CA SER A 67 -3.25 13.29 -3.19
C SER A 67 -2.95 14.66 -2.56
N PHE A 68 -3.04 14.79 -1.24
CA PHE A 68 -2.68 16.02 -0.54
C PHE A 68 -1.16 16.22 -0.42
N MET A 69 -0.36 15.16 -0.58
CA MET A 69 1.09 15.32 -0.62
C MET A 69 1.47 16.13 -1.88
N PRO A 70 2.44 17.04 -1.80
CA PRO A 70 2.86 17.83 -2.96
C PRO A 70 3.26 16.91 -4.13
N SER A 71 2.86 17.30 -5.35
CA SER A 71 3.40 16.72 -6.59
C SER A 71 4.88 17.08 -6.72
N GLU A 72 5.59 16.40 -7.62
CA GLU A 72 7.00 16.75 -7.90
C GLU A 72 7.15 18.20 -8.39
N GLU A 73 6.14 18.74 -9.08
CA GLU A 73 6.13 20.14 -9.55
C GLU A 73 5.97 21.16 -8.41
N HIS A 74 5.34 20.78 -7.31
CA HIS A 74 5.08 21.66 -6.16
C HIS A 74 5.91 21.27 -4.94
N ARG A 75 6.93 20.44 -5.14
CA ARG A 75 7.80 19.97 -4.09
C ARG A 75 8.77 21.08 -3.69
N ASP A 76 8.71 21.49 -2.44
CA ASP A 76 9.72 22.36 -1.85
C ASP A 76 10.93 21.57 -1.35
N GLU A 77 11.93 22.27 -0.83
CA GLU A 77 13.20 21.69 -0.37
C GLU A 77 13.06 20.81 0.89
N ARG A 78 11.90 20.80 1.55
CA ARG A 78 11.72 20.08 2.81
C ARG A 78 11.56 18.58 2.55
N PRO A 79 12.10 17.75 3.45
CA PRO A 79 11.87 16.31 3.37
C PRO A 79 10.39 15.98 3.65
N HIS A 80 9.87 15.04 2.89
CA HIS A 80 8.55 14.44 3.12
C HIS A 80 8.70 13.09 3.81
N TYR A 81 7.75 12.76 4.68
CA TYR A 81 7.79 11.54 5.49
C TYR A 81 6.48 10.76 5.36
N LEU A 82 6.60 9.43 5.40
CA LEU A 82 5.48 8.52 5.62
C LEU A 82 5.51 8.06 7.07
N VAL A 83 4.46 8.39 7.82
CA VAL A 83 4.27 7.90 9.18
C VAL A 83 3.28 6.75 9.16
N VAL A 84 3.70 5.59 9.65
CA VAL A 84 2.85 4.40 9.82
C VAL A 84 2.42 4.35 11.28
N ASN A 85 1.11 4.26 11.52
CA ASN A 85 0.58 4.05 12.87
C ASN A 85 0.59 2.55 13.18
N ALA A 86 1.28 2.17 14.25
CA ALA A 86 1.38 0.82 14.78
C ALA A 86 1.30 0.84 16.33
N ASP A 87 0.37 1.64 16.85
CA ASP A 87 0.10 1.75 18.29
C ASP A 87 -0.72 0.55 18.85
N GLU A 88 -1.21 -0.31 17.94
CA GLU A 88 -1.88 -1.60 18.21
C GLU A 88 -0.94 -2.77 17.90
#